data_AF-A0A4Y7TZQ9-F1
#
_entry.id   AF-A0A4Y7TZQ9-F1
#
_cell.length_a   1.000
_cell.length_b   1.000
_cell.length_c   1.000
_cell.angle_alpha   90.00
_cell.angle_beta   90.00
_cell.angle_gamma   90.00
#
_symmetry.space_group_name_H-M   'P 1'
#
loop_
_entity.id
_entity.type
_entity.pdbx_description
1 polymer ?
#
loop_
_entity_poly.entity_id
_entity_poly.type
_entity_poly.pdbx_seq_one_letter_code
_entity_poly.pdbx_strand_id
1 'polypeptide(L)'
;MGSIAPVSSAHKPCKQRLQCASFTLPRFLKTHVLNRLLFTTLVVVLALTHLPFARAALQNATVDDEYGDSLTKTKPRFLPTTGGVWEGEECAGCRVKPDPTQTFRNTYLAATI
;
A
#
# COMPACT_ATOMS: atom_id res chain seq x y z
N MET A 1 38.41 -93.85 -19.88
CA MET A 1 38.78 -92.63 -19.11
C MET A 1 38.16 -91.44 -19.84
N GLY A 2 37.26 -90.63 -19.32
CA GLY A 2 36.57 -90.57 -18.04
C GLY A 2 35.27 -89.78 -18.24
N SER A 3 34.27 -90.13 -17.45
CA SER A 3 32.95 -89.51 -17.32
C SER A 3 33.07 -88.17 -16.58
N ILE A 4 32.36 -87.12 -17.00
CA ILE A 4 31.92 -86.01 -16.12
C ILE A 4 30.53 -85.52 -16.56
N ALA A 5 29.65 -85.41 -15.57
CA ALA A 5 28.25 -85.02 -15.61
C ALA A 5 28.05 -83.47 -15.71
N PRO A 6 26.80 -82.95 -15.70
CA PRO A 6 26.46 -81.62 -16.24
C PRO A 6 26.55 -80.48 -15.20
N VAL A 7 26.76 -79.25 -15.66
CA VAL A 7 26.58 -78.03 -14.86
C VAL A 7 25.25 -77.37 -15.21
N SER A 8 24.34 -77.39 -14.25
CA SER A 8 23.11 -76.61 -14.19
C SER A 8 23.44 -75.16 -13.81
N SER A 9 22.88 -74.18 -14.52
CA SER A 9 22.63 -72.86 -13.94
C SER A 9 21.43 -72.20 -14.60
N ALA A 10 20.38 -72.06 -13.80
CA ALA A 10 19.14 -71.40 -14.15
C ALA A 10 19.32 -69.87 -14.16
N HIS A 11 18.90 -69.22 -15.24
CA HIS A 11 18.63 -67.78 -15.25
C HIS A 11 17.15 -67.55 -15.51
N LYS A 12 16.40 -67.21 -14.44
CA LYS A 12 15.03 -66.70 -14.56
C LYS A 12 15.07 -65.22 -14.97
N PRO A 13 14.12 -64.74 -15.78
CA PRO A 13 14.12 -63.38 -16.31
C PRO A 13 13.72 -62.34 -15.24
N CYS A 14 14.45 -61.23 -15.20
CA CYS A 14 14.07 -60.04 -14.45
C CYS A 14 12.86 -59.38 -15.12
N LYS A 15 11.67 -59.46 -14.51
CA LYS A 15 10.49 -58.65 -14.85
C LYS A 15 10.74 -57.21 -14.37
N GLN A 16 11.13 -56.31 -15.27
CA GLN A 16 11.10 -54.88 -14.98
C GLN A 16 9.66 -54.37 -15.02
N ARG A 17 9.04 -54.23 -13.84
CA ARG A 17 7.85 -53.42 -13.64
C ARG A 17 8.33 -52.06 -13.16
N LEU A 18 8.51 -51.10 -14.08
CA LEU A 18 8.76 -49.70 -13.73
C LEU A 18 7.55 -49.19 -12.94
N GLN A 19 7.70 -49.07 -11.62
CA GLN A 19 6.75 -48.34 -10.78
C GLN A 19 7.09 -46.86 -10.88
N CYS A 20 6.16 -46.05 -11.39
CA CYS A 20 6.22 -44.60 -11.28
C CYS A 20 6.31 -44.23 -9.79
N ALA A 21 7.39 -43.55 -9.40
CA ALA A 21 7.54 -43.02 -8.05
C ALA A 21 6.52 -41.89 -7.84
N SER A 22 5.50 -42.13 -7.01
CA SER A 22 4.63 -41.08 -6.50
C SER A 22 5.45 -40.14 -5.61
N PHE A 23 5.70 -38.93 -6.08
CA PHE A 23 6.39 -37.89 -5.32
C PHE A 23 5.46 -37.31 -4.25
N THR A 24 5.28 -38.01 -3.14
CA THR A 24 4.62 -37.46 -1.95
C THR A 24 5.61 -36.58 -1.19
N LEU A 25 5.41 -35.26 -1.28
CA LEU A 25 6.13 -34.26 -0.48
C LEU A 25 6.03 -34.60 1.03
N PRO A 26 7.15 -34.59 1.78
CA PRO A 26 7.18 -34.99 3.18
C PRO A 26 6.29 -34.08 4.04
N ARG A 27 5.53 -34.67 4.96
CA ARG A 27 4.60 -33.96 5.87
C ARG A 27 5.24 -32.78 6.61
N PHE A 28 6.52 -32.90 6.99
CA PHE A 28 7.29 -31.83 7.63
C PHE A 28 7.42 -30.57 6.76
N LEU A 29 7.63 -30.73 5.44
CA LEU A 29 7.75 -29.57 4.54
C LEU A 29 6.40 -28.82 4.43
N LYS A 30 5.28 -29.54 4.52
CA LYS A 30 3.92 -28.96 4.47
C LYS A 30 3.57 -28.19 5.74
N THR A 31 3.94 -28.68 6.93
CA THR A 31 3.67 -27.97 8.20
C THR A 31 4.52 -26.72 8.37
N HIS A 32 5.80 -26.74 7.96
CA HIS A 32 6.65 -25.55 7.99
C HIS A 32 6.21 -24.46 7.01
N VAL A 33 5.78 -24.86 5.80
CA VAL A 33 5.22 -23.92 4.81
C VAL A 33 3.88 -23.35 5.29
N LEU A 34 2.99 -24.19 5.85
CA LEU A 34 1.72 -23.74 6.41
C LEU A 34 1.92 -22.78 7.59
N ASN A 35 2.84 -23.07 8.50
CA ASN A 35 3.11 -22.22 9.66
C ASN A 35 3.72 -20.86 9.24
N ARG A 36 4.62 -20.86 8.23
CA ARG A 36 5.13 -19.62 7.64
C ARG A 36 4.02 -18.80 6.99
N LEU A 37 3.14 -19.44 6.23
CA LEU A 37 1.98 -18.77 5.62
C LEU A 37 1.08 -18.14 6.69
N LEU A 38 0.70 -18.90 7.72
CA LEU A 38 -0.12 -18.42 8.83
C LEU A 38 0.53 -17.22 9.54
N PHE A 39 1.83 -17.31 9.85
CA PHE A 39 2.56 -16.22 10.48
C PHE A 39 2.60 -14.97 9.59
N THR A 40 2.88 -15.12 8.30
CA THR A 40 2.86 -13.98 7.37
C THR A 40 1.47 -13.35 7.25
N THR A 41 0.41 -14.15 7.18
CA THR A 41 -0.97 -13.63 7.13
C THR A 41 -1.32 -12.88 8.40
N LEU A 42 -0.93 -13.40 9.57
CA LEU A 42 -1.18 -12.74 10.86
C LEU A 42 -0.46 -11.38 10.93
N VAL A 43 0.82 -11.33 10.53
CA VAL A 43 1.61 -10.09 10.50
C VAL A 43 0.99 -9.07 9.54
N VAL A 44 0.57 -9.48 8.35
CA VAL A 44 -0.07 -8.59 7.36
C VAL A 44 -1.40 -8.05 7.90
N VAL A 45 -2.25 -8.90 8.50
CA VAL A 45 -3.52 -8.47 9.09
C VAL A 45 -3.28 -7.45 10.21
N LEU A 46 -2.35 -7.73 11.13
CA LEU A 46 -1.99 -6.80 12.20
C LEU A 46 -1.49 -5.47 11.63
N ALA A 47 -0.59 -5.50 10.65
CA ALA A 47 -0.10 -4.29 9.99
C ALA A 47 -1.24 -3.47 9.35
N LEU A 48 -2.19 -4.13 8.67
CA LEU A 48 -3.35 -3.47 8.07
C LEU A 48 -4.29 -2.84 9.10
N THR A 49 -4.42 -3.40 10.31
CA THR A 49 -5.25 -2.81 11.37
C THR A 49 -4.66 -1.53 11.99
N HIS A 50 -3.35 -1.33 11.87
CA HIS A 50 -2.65 -0.16 12.39
C HIS A 50 -2.48 0.96 11.36
N LEU A 51 -2.85 0.73 10.10
CA LEU A 51 -2.84 1.78 9.09
C LEU A 51 -3.98 2.78 9.36
N PRO A 52 -3.69 4.09 9.39
CA PRO A 52 -4.73 5.09 9.51
C PRO A 52 -5.64 5.06 8.27
N PHE A 53 -6.91 4.72 8.47
CA PHE A 53 -7.90 4.79 7.40
C PHE A 53 -8.28 6.25 7.14
N ALA A 54 -7.89 6.79 5.97
CA ALA A 54 -8.38 8.08 5.52
C ALA A 54 -9.86 7.93 5.08
N ARG A 55 -10.78 8.57 5.78
CA ARG A 55 -12.18 8.66 5.37
C ARG A 55 -12.34 9.89 4.49
N ALA A 56 -12.47 9.69 3.18
CA ALA A 56 -12.85 10.76 2.26
C ALA A 56 -14.38 10.85 2.21
N ALA A 57 -14.93 12.00 2.57
CA ALA A 57 -16.33 12.33 2.35
C ALA A 57 -16.39 13.53 1.42
N LEU A 58 -17.16 13.44 0.34
CA LEU A 58 -17.37 14.56 -0.57
C LEU A 58 -18.22 15.61 0.15
N GLN A 59 -17.65 16.79 0.37
CA GLN A 59 -18.28 17.87 1.11
C GLN A 59 -18.00 19.19 0.40
N ASN A 60 -18.98 20.09 0.40
CA ASN A 60 -18.79 21.45 -0.07
C ASN A 60 -18.27 22.29 1.09
N ALA A 61 -17.02 22.75 0.97
CA ALA A 61 -16.39 23.64 1.93
C ALA A 61 -15.84 24.86 1.19
N THR A 62 -15.93 26.04 1.82
CA THR A 62 -15.24 27.24 1.36
C THR A 62 -13.95 27.34 2.15
N VAL A 63 -12.81 27.39 1.47
CA VAL A 63 -11.50 27.59 2.10
C VAL A 63 -11.09 29.03 1.84
N ASP A 64 -11.00 29.79 2.93
CA ASP A 64 -10.67 31.20 2.92
C ASP A 64 -9.39 31.44 3.72
N ASP A 65 -8.63 32.48 3.38
CA ASP A 65 -7.37 32.81 4.05
C ASP A 65 -7.57 33.41 5.44
N GLU A 66 -8.64 34.19 5.64
CA GLU A 66 -8.93 34.89 6.90
C GLU A 66 -9.79 34.06 7.86
N TYR A 67 -10.66 33.19 7.36
CA TYR A 67 -11.55 32.36 8.18
C TYR A 67 -11.26 30.86 8.08
N GLY A 68 -10.35 30.46 7.19
CA GLY A 68 -9.98 29.06 6.98
C GLY A 68 -11.04 28.26 6.24
N ASP A 69 -10.87 26.94 6.27
CA ASP A 69 -11.88 25.97 5.87
C ASP A 69 -13.18 26.17 6.68
N SER A 70 -14.32 26.34 6.01
CA SER A 70 -15.60 26.57 6.64
C SER A 70 -16.06 25.43 7.57
N LEU A 71 -15.57 24.21 7.37
CA LEU A 71 -15.88 23.04 8.18
C LEU A 71 -14.87 22.84 9.31
N THR A 72 -13.57 22.81 8.98
CA THR A 72 -12.52 22.47 9.97
C THR A 72 -11.91 23.68 10.67
N LYS A 73 -12.15 24.89 10.16
CA LYS A 73 -11.51 26.16 10.57
C LYS A 73 -10.00 26.17 10.36
N THR A 74 -9.47 25.21 9.63
CA THR A 74 -8.03 25.14 9.33
C THR A 74 -7.69 26.24 8.34
N LYS A 75 -6.79 27.16 8.71
CA LYS A 75 -6.27 28.18 7.80
C LYS A 75 -5.15 27.62 6.93
N PRO A 76 -5.07 28.01 5.65
CA PRO A 76 -3.89 27.73 4.84
C PRO A 76 -2.64 28.39 5.45
N ARG A 77 -1.49 27.74 5.32
CA ARG A 77 -0.19 28.31 5.69
C ARG A 77 0.47 28.87 4.44
N PHE A 78 0.54 30.20 4.34
CA PHE A 78 1.20 30.88 3.23
C PHE A 78 2.72 30.88 3.41
N LEU A 79 3.44 30.69 2.30
CA LEU A 79 4.90 30.72 2.22
C LEU A 79 5.32 31.77 1.19
N PRO A 80 6.25 32.70 1.50
CA PRO A 80 7.07 32.72 2.71
C PRO A 80 6.28 33.14 3.95
N THR A 81 6.71 32.67 5.13
CA THR A 81 6.13 33.09 6.43
C THR A 81 6.61 34.47 6.86
N THR A 82 7.44 35.13 6.06
CA THR A 82 7.90 36.50 6.31
C THR A 82 6.69 37.44 6.28
N GLY A 83 6.53 38.27 7.31
CA GLY A 83 5.44 39.25 7.38
C GLY A 83 5.54 40.31 6.27
N GLY A 84 4.39 40.83 5.85
CA GLY A 84 4.29 41.88 4.81
C GLY A 84 4.44 41.38 3.36
N VAL A 85 4.53 40.06 3.16
CA VAL A 85 4.51 39.46 1.80
C VAL A 85 3.08 39.19 1.34
N TRP A 86 2.21 38.82 2.28
CA TRP A 86 0.79 38.56 2.05
C TRP A 86 -0.01 39.68 2.68
N GLU A 87 -0.77 40.40 1.86
CA GLU A 87 -1.60 41.53 2.28
C GLU A 87 -3.07 41.20 2.00
N GLY A 88 -3.97 41.69 2.85
CA GLY A 88 -5.41 41.50 2.70
C GLY A 88 -6.06 42.49 1.73
N GLU A 89 -7.39 42.57 1.79
CA GLU A 89 -8.23 43.44 0.97
C GLU A 89 -7.91 44.93 1.09
N GLU A 90 -7.33 45.35 2.22
CA GLU A 90 -6.93 46.74 2.50
C GLU A 90 -5.63 47.15 1.78
N CYS A 91 -4.96 46.23 1.07
CA CYS A 91 -3.70 46.50 0.39
C CYS A 91 -3.80 47.68 -0.60
N ALA A 92 -3.17 48.82 -0.30
CA ALA A 92 -3.22 50.01 -1.15
C ALA A 92 -2.44 49.85 -2.48
N GLY A 93 -1.33 49.10 -2.47
CA GLY A 93 -0.44 48.93 -3.61
C GLY A 93 -0.70 47.71 -4.50
N CYS A 94 -1.64 46.83 -4.09
CA CYS A 94 -1.93 45.59 -4.81
C CYS A 94 -2.75 45.87 -6.07
N ARG A 95 -2.39 45.17 -7.15
CA ARG A 95 -3.07 45.31 -8.46
C ARG A 95 -4.15 44.26 -8.66
N VAL A 96 -4.00 43.09 -8.04
CA VAL A 96 -4.99 42.02 -8.09
C VAL A 96 -5.93 42.19 -6.90
N LYS A 97 -7.13 42.69 -7.16
CA LYS A 97 -8.20 42.92 -6.17
C LYS A 97 -9.51 42.32 -6.68
N PRO A 98 -9.91 41.14 -6.19
CA PRO A 98 -11.24 40.58 -6.40
C PRO A 98 -12.35 41.54 -5.95
N ASP A 99 -13.54 41.41 -6.54
CA ASP A 99 -14.75 42.06 -6.04
C ASP A 99 -15.14 41.45 -4.69
N PRO A 100 -15.13 42.22 -3.58
CA PRO A 100 -15.42 41.68 -2.25
C PRO A 100 -16.78 40.96 -2.18
N THR A 101 -17.79 41.42 -2.94
CA THR A 101 -19.13 40.83 -2.91
C THR A 101 -19.19 39.40 -3.48
N GLN A 102 -18.14 38.99 -4.20
CA GLN A 102 -17.98 37.66 -4.77
C GLN A 102 -16.98 36.80 -3.98
N THR A 103 -16.45 37.31 -2.87
CA THR A 103 -15.52 36.59 -1.99
C THR A 103 -16.24 36.06 -0.75
N PHE A 104 -15.66 35.03 -0.14
CA PHE A 104 -16.23 34.47 1.08
C PHE A 104 -16.12 35.51 2.20
N ARG A 105 -17.25 35.94 2.75
CA ARG A 105 -17.30 36.94 3.84
C ARG A 105 -16.59 38.27 3.52
N ASN A 106 -16.45 38.62 2.24
CA ASN A 106 -15.80 39.84 1.78
C ASN A 106 -14.28 39.92 2.09
N THR A 107 -13.60 38.79 2.32
CA THR A 107 -12.16 38.71 2.62
C THR A 107 -11.38 38.04 1.48
N TYR A 108 -10.13 38.46 1.27
CA TYR A 108 -9.21 37.84 0.32
C TYR A 108 -7.77 38.35 0.50
N LEU A 109 -6.80 37.54 0.07
CA LEU A 109 -5.43 38.00 -0.17
C LEU A 109 -5.32 38.81 -1.46
N ALA A 110 -4.76 40.01 -1.34
CA ALA A 110 -4.38 40.86 -2.46
C ALA A 110 -2.92 40.62 -2.85
N ALA A 111 -2.60 40.80 -4.13
CA ALA A 111 -1.24 40.59 -4.64
C ALA A 111 -0.76 41.72 -5.56
N THR A 112 0.56 41.92 -5.55
CA THR A 112 1.30 42.66 -6.57
C THR A 112 1.60 41.75 -7.77
N ILE A 113 1.77 42.33 -8.96
CA ILE A 113 2.25 41.60 -10.15
C ILE A 113 3.77 41.65 -10.24
#